data_AF-A0A8B6E7K4-F1
#
_entry.id   AF-A0A8B6E7K4-F1
#
_cell.length_a   1.000
_cell.length_b   1.000
_cell.length_c   1.000
_cell.angle_alpha   90.00
_cell.angle_beta   90.00
_cell.angle_gamma   90.00
#
_symmetry.space_group_name_H-M   'P 1'
#
loop_
_entity.id
_entity.type
_entity.pdbx_description
1 polymer ?
#
loop_
_entity_poly.entity_id
_entity_poly.type
_entity_poly.pdbx_seq_one_letter_code
_entity_poly.pdbx_strand_id
1 'polypeptide(L)'
;MDYKNTAVNWASYILEIFCEHVYREYSSTVLEGEVEIDDSLIGRKVKYNRGKPSGTIIWIFGLIERASHKLVIYPVDNRSVNTLIPLIQKHIKPGYRIYSDSWAPYQTLNQIEHFTVCKQ
;
A
#
# COMPACT_ATOMS: atom_id res chain seq x y z
N MET A 1 11.78 -27.82 -25.77
CA MET A 1 11.04 -26.62 -25.32
C MET A 1 9.87 -27.10 -24.48
N ASP A 2 9.92 -26.87 -23.17
CA ASP A 2 8.85 -27.26 -22.25
C ASP A 2 7.75 -26.18 -22.24
N TYR A 3 6.63 -26.48 -22.91
CA TYR A 3 5.51 -25.56 -23.07
C TYR A 3 4.78 -25.24 -21.75
N LYS A 4 5.02 -26.00 -20.68
CA LYS A 4 4.33 -25.82 -19.39
C LYS A 4 4.70 -24.50 -18.69
N ASN A 5 5.87 -23.95 -18.99
CA ASN A 5 6.38 -22.75 -18.35
C ASN A 5 6.33 -21.49 -19.23
N THR A 6 5.98 -21.60 -20.52
CA THR A 6 6.00 -20.44 -21.43
C THR A 6 5.06 -19.33 -20.99
N ALA A 7 3.82 -19.67 -20.59
CA ALA A 7 2.85 -18.68 -20.11
C ALA A 7 3.28 -18.06 -18.77
N VAL A 8 3.84 -18.87 -17.86
CA VAL A 8 4.35 -18.41 -16.57
C VAL A 8 5.54 -17.48 -16.74
N ASN A 9 6.48 -17.83 -17.62
CA ASN A 9 7.65 -17.01 -17.92
C ASN A 9 7.26 -15.69 -18.58
N TRP A 10 6.32 -15.73 -19.54
CA TRP A 10 5.81 -14.52 -20.18
C TRP A 10 5.10 -13.61 -19.17
N ALA A 11 4.23 -14.17 -18.33
CA ALA A 11 3.56 -13.40 -17.28
C ALA A 11 4.57 -12.80 -16.28
N SER A 12 5.59 -13.57 -15.89
CA SER A 12 6.64 -13.11 -14.97
C SER A 12 7.46 -11.97 -15.56
N TYR A 13 7.82 -12.06 -16.85
CA TYR A 13 8.55 -11.01 -17.56
C TYR A 13 7.73 -9.72 -17.67
N ILE A 14 6.44 -9.83 -18.01
CA ILE A 14 5.54 -8.68 -18.05
C ILE A 14 5.40 -8.07 -16.65
N LEU A 15 5.22 -8.89 -15.61
CA LEU A 15 5.16 -8.45 -14.22
C LEU A 15 6.42 -7.72 -13.79
N GLU A 16 7.61 -8.19 -14.18
CA GLU A 16 8.88 -7.55 -13.87
C GLU A 16 8.97 -6.14 -14.48
N ILE A 17 8.63 -5.99 -15.76
CA ILE A 17 8.60 -4.68 -16.45
C ILE A 17 7.59 -3.74 -15.77
N PHE A 18 6.39 -4.24 -15.47
CA PHE A 18 5.38 -3.44 -14.78
C PHE A 18 5.89 -3.03 -13.41
N CYS A 19 6.40 -3.96 -12.60
CA CYS A 19 6.98 -3.67 -11.29
C CYS A 19 8.08 -2.63 -11.36
N GLU A 20 9.01 -2.73 -12.31
CA GLU A 20 10.08 -1.75 -12.48
C GLU A 20 9.53 -0.35 -12.82
N HIS A 21 8.64 -0.27 -13.80
CA HIS A 21 8.02 0.99 -14.22
C HIS A 21 7.26 1.65 -13.05
N VAL A 22 6.41 0.86 -12.41
CA VAL A 22 5.60 1.21 -11.25
C VAL A 22 6.49 1.70 -10.10
N TYR A 23 7.54 0.95 -9.75
CA TYR A 23 8.47 1.32 -8.67
C TYR A 23 9.23 2.62 -8.98
N ARG A 24 9.63 2.81 -10.24
CA ARG A 24 10.33 4.03 -10.68
C ARG A 24 9.44 5.26 -10.53
N GLU A 25 8.23 5.21 -11.10
CA GLU A 25 7.27 6.32 -11.02
C GLU A 25 6.85 6.60 -9.56
N TYR A 26 6.69 5.56 -8.74
CA TYR A 26 6.35 5.71 -7.32
C TYR A 26 7.45 6.32 -6.47
N SER A 27 8.72 5.99 -6.74
CA SER A 27 9.84 6.43 -5.90
C SER A 27 9.90 7.96 -5.73
N SER A 28 9.45 8.70 -6.74
CA SER A 28 9.43 10.17 -6.81
C SER A 28 8.04 10.80 -6.74
N THR A 29 6.96 10.00 -6.62
CA THR A 29 5.60 10.53 -6.64
C THR A 29 5.31 11.31 -5.36
N VAL A 30 4.84 12.55 -5.51
CA VAL A 30 4.28 13.35 -4.42
C VAL A 30 2.79 13.52 -4.67
N LEU A 31 2.00 13.31 -3.63
CA LEU A 31 0.55 13.50 -3.60
C LEU A 31 0.27 14.85 -2.93
N GLU A 32 -0.40 15.74 -3.65
CA GLU A 32 -0.61 17.16 -3.32
C GLU A 32 -2.09 17.50 -3.23
N GLY A 33 -2.94 16.50 -3.00
CA GLY A 33 -4.37 16.63 -2.90
C GLY A 33 -4.94 15.86 -1.71
N GLU A 34 -6.22 15.53 -1.82
CA GLU A 34 -6.90 14.65 -0.87
C GLU A 34 -6.49 13.19 -1.12
N VAL A 35 -5.92 12.55 -0.10
CA VAL A 35 -5.37 11.19 -0.23
C VAL A 35 -6.15 10.21 0.62
N GLU A 36 -6.47 9.05 0.05
CA GLU A 36 -6.98 7.91 0.81
C GLU A 36 -5.85 6.92 1.07
N ILE A 37 -5.77 6.38 2.28
CA ILE A 37 -4.81 5.35 2.66
C ILE A 37 -5.54 4.09 3.11
N ASP A 38 -4.96 2.92 2.80
CA ASP A 38 -5.52 1.62 3.21
C ASP A 38 -4.42 0.53 3.30
N ASP A 39 -4.66 -0.49 4.14
CA ASP A 39 -3.83 -1.69 4.24
C ASP A 39 -4.58 -2.96 3.83
N SER A 40 -4.06 -3.62 2.80
CA SER A 40 -4.60 -4.88 2.26
C SER A 40 -3.68 -6.04 2.58
N LEU A 41 -4.25 -7.17 3.00
CA LEU A 41 -3.50 -8.39 3.25
C LEU A 41 -3.59 -9.33 2.06
N ILE A 42 -2.47 -9.59 1.40
CA ILE A 42 -2.36 -10.61 0.35
C ILE A 42 -1.87 -11.91 0.98
N GLY A 43 -2.65 -12.98 0.76
CA GLY A 43 -2.37 -14.31 1.27
C GLY A 43 -3.52 -14.87 2.10
N ARG A 44 -3.35 -16.12 2.57
CA ARG A 44 -4.40 -16.80 3.33
C ARG A 44 -4.35 -16.41 4.81
N LYS A 45 -5.12 -15.39 5.20
CA LYS A 45 -5.43 -15.14 6.61
C LYS A 45 -6.38 -16.22 7.12
N VAL A 46 -5.96 -16.94 8.15
CA VAL A 46 -6.88 -17.84 8.86
C VAL A 46 -7.87 -16.99 9.66
N LYS A 47 -9.16 -17.04 9.28
CA LYS A 47 -10.22 -16.43 10.09
C LYS A 47 -10.58 -17.35 11.25
N TYR A 48 -10.87 -16.76 12.42
CA TYR A 48 -11.38 -17.47 13.61
C TYR A 48 -10.46 -18.57 14.15
N ASN A 49 -9.14 -18.49 13.93
CA ASN A 49 -8.18 -19.56 14.26
C ASN A 49 -8.55 -20.95 13.70
N ARG A 50 -9.35 -21.01 12.63
CA ARG A 50 -9.76 -22.28 12.00
C ARG A 50 -8.85 -22.63 10.82
N GLY A 51 -7.85 -23.47 11.10
CA GLY A 51 -6.90 -23.99 10.11
C GLY A 51 -5.48 -23.43 10.30
N LYS A 52 -4.54 -23.91 9.48
CA LYS A 52 -3.16 -23.40 9.47
C LYS A 52 -3.00 -22.33 8.38
N PRO A 53 -2.33 -21.21 8.66
CA PRO A 53 -1.90 -20.29 7.62
C PRO A 53 -1.02 -21.08 6.64
N SER A 54 -1.27 -20.94 5.34
CA SER A 54 -0.44 -21.58 4.32
C SER A 54 -0.04 -20.55 3.27
N GLY A 55 1.25 -20.54 2.92
CA GLY A 55 1.81 -19.61 1.94
C GLY A 55 2.28 -18.29 2.55
N THR A 56 2.80 -17.43 1.69
CA THR A 56 3.32 -16.11 2.05
C THR A 56 2.17 -15.17 2.39
N ILE A 57 2.32 -14.43 3.48
CA ILE A 57 1.42 -13.34 3.86
C ILE A 57 2.21 -12.05 3.67
N ILE A 58 1.67 -11.14 2.87
CA ILE A 58 2.28 -9.84 2.57
C ILE A 58 1.24 -8.77 2.84
N TRP A 59 1.60 -7.75 3.62
CA TRP A 59 0.79 -6.55 3.72
C TRP A 59 1.14 -5.62 2.56
N ILE A 60 0.12 -5.08 1.92
CA ILE A 60 0.25 -4.02 0.93
C ILE A 60 -0.36 -2.77 1.53
N PHE A 61 0.44 -1.74 1.67
CA PHE A 61 -0.01 -0.41 2.06
C PHE A 61 -0.20 0.46 0.82
N GLY A 62 -1.38 1.03 0.64
CA GLY A 62 -1.75 1.85 -0.52
C GLY A 62 -2.09 3.28 -0.15
N LEU A 63 -1.70 4.22 -1.01
CA LEU A 63 -2.04 5.64 -0.94
C LEU A 63 -2.55 6.07 -2.32
N ILE A 64 -3.75 6.66 -2.38
CA ILE A 64 -4.33 7.13 -3.64
C ILE A 64 -4.85 8.55 -3.52
N GLU A 65 -4.42 9.43 -4.43
CA GLU A 65 -4.96 10.78 -4.53
C GLU A 65 -6.31 10.77 -5.25
N ARG A 66 -7.36 11.31 -4.63
CA ARG A 66 -8.74 11.20 -5.10
C ARG A 66 -8.99 11.88 -6.45
N ALA A 67 -8.33 13.01 -6.69
CA ALA A 67 -8.57 13.82 -7.89
C ALA A 67 -7.79 13.30 -9.12
N SER A 68 -6.51 12.96 -8.93
CA SER A 68 -5.64 12.54 -10.04
C SER A 68 -5.60 11.02 -10.24
N HIS A 69 -6.08 10.26 -9.25
CA HIS A 69 -5.92 8.80 -9.18
C HIS A 69 -4.46 8.33 -9.19
N LYS A 70 -3.51 9.19 -8.85
CA LYS A 70 -2.13 8.78 -8.58
C LYS A 70 -2.12 7.82 -7.40
N LEU A 71 -1.68 6.61 -7.66
CA LEU A 71 -1.58 5.51 -6.70
C LEU A 71 -0.13 5.31 -6.31
N VAL A 72 0.14 5.00 -5.05
CA VAL A 72 1.42 4.52 -4.53
C VAL A 72 1.13 3.28 -3.68
N ILE A 73 1.87 2.19 -3.91
CA ILE A 73 1.70 0.94 -3.16
C ILE A 73 3.05 0.41 -2.65
N TYR A 74 3.05 -0.08 -1.41
CA TYR A 74 4.22 -0.64 -0.75
C TYR A 74 3.92 -2.03 -0.18
N PRO A 75 4.67 -3.08 -0.58
CA PRO A 75 4.74 -4.27 0.24
C PRO A 75 5.46 -3.93 1.54
N VAL A 76 4.83 -4.25 2.68
CA VAL A 76 5.37 -4.01 4.02
C VAL A 76 5.33 -5.30 4.84
N ASP A 77 6.34 -5.51 5.67
CA ASP A 77 6.41 -6.71 6.53
C ASP A 77 5.36 -6.65 7.65
N ASN A 78 5.04 -5.44 8.11
CA ASN A 78 4.06 -5.18 9.13
C ASN A 78 3.43 -3.79 8.94
N ARG A 79 2.29 -3.58 9.58
CA ARG A 79 1.54 -2.33 9.54
C ARG A 79 1.84 -1.38 10.71
N SER A 80 2.97 -1.55 11.40
CA SER A 80 3.25 -0.69 12.58
C SER A 80 3.30 0.79 12.23
N VAL A 81 3.04 1.66 13.22
CA VAL A 81 3.19 3.12 13.09
C VAL A 81 4.57 3.47 12.51
N ASN A 82 5.62 2.83 13.01
CA ASN A 82 7.00 3.06 12.58
C ASN A 82 7.25 2.68 11.12
N THR A 83 6.42 1.83 10.53
CA THR A 83 6.49 1.45 9.13
C THR A 83 5.64 2.36 8.25
N LEU A 84 4.39 2.65 8.66
CA LEU A 84 3.44 3.38 7.81
C LEU A 84 3.66 4.89 7.82
N ILE A 85 3.98 5.50 8.97
CA ILE A 85 4.15 6.96 9.08
C ILE A 85 5.26 7.50 8.17
N PRO A 86 6.47 6.89 8.11
CA PRO A 86 7.50 7.36 7.19
C PRO A 86 7.10 7.27 5.72
N LEU A 87 6.31 6.25 5.34
CA LEU A 87 5.80 6.12 3.97
C LEU A 87 4.79 7.21 3.65
N ILE A 88 3.90 7.53 4.59
CA ILE A 88 2.94 8.64 4.45
C ILE A 88 3.68 9.96 4.26
N GLN A 89 4.64 10.28 5.15
CA GLN A 89 5.41 11.53 5.10
C GLN A 89 6.29 11.65 3.85
N LYS A 90 6.74 10.54 3.29
CA LYS A 90 7.50 10.52 2.04
C LYS A 90 6.67 11.01 0.84
N HIS A 91 5.38 10.69 0.82
CA HIS A 91 4.52 10.91 -0.34
C HIS A 91 3.51 12.04 -0.17
N ILE A 92 3.11 12.35 1.05
CA ILE A 92 2.11 13.37 1.37
C ILE A 92 2.79 14.49 2.13
N LYS A 93 2.74 15.71 1.60
CA LYS A 93 3.24 16.89 2.30
C LYS A 93 2.36 17.21 3.54
N PRO A 94 2.92 17.83 4.59
CA PRO A 94 2.13 18.33 5.71
C PRO A 94 0.99 19.27 5.26
N GLY A 95 -0.12 19.28 5.98
CA GLY A 95 -1.28 20.13 5.69
C GLY A 95 -2.34 19.53 4.75
N TYR A 96 -2.03 18.42 4.07
CA TYR A 96 -3.01 17.72 3.24
C TYR A 96 -3.93 16.79 4.05
N ARG A 97 -5.13 16.56 3.51
CA ARG A 97 -6.17 15.73 4.13
C ARG A 97 -6.00 14.26 3.76
N ILE A 98 -5.97 13.42 4.78
CA ILE A 98 -5.83 11.96 4.66
C ILE A 98 -7.15 11.31 5.09
N TYR A 99 -7.69 10.43 4.27
CA TYR A 99 -8.86 9.62 4.58
C TYR A 99 -8.40 8.20 4.93
N SER A 100 -8.80 7.70 6.10
CA SER A 100 -8.47 6.34 6.56
C SER A 100 -9.65 5.70 7.31
N ASP A 101 -9.54 4.41 7.58
CA ASP A 101 -10.51 3.63 8.36
C ASP A 101 -10.39 3.86 9.89
N SER A 102 -9.68 4.91 10.31
CA SER A 102 -9.49 5.29 11.73
C SER A 102 -8.71 4.29 12.57
N TRP A 103 -7.92 3.42 11.93
CA TRP A 103 -7.08 2.50 12.68
C TRP A 103 -6.15 3.24 13.65
N ALA A 104 -5.98 2.71 14.87
CA ALA A 104 -5.35 3.42 15.99
C ALA A 104 -3.95 4.01 15.67
N PRO A 105 -3.08 3.32 14.92
CA PRO A 105 -1.82 3.87 14.40
C PRO A 105 -1.91 5.16 13.60
N TYR A 106 -3.04 5.44 12.95
CA TYR A 106 -3.24 6.67 12.18
C TYR A 106 -3.64 7.86 13.06
N GLN A 107 -3.99 7.67 14.33
CA GLN A 107 -4.35 8.78 15.21
C GLN A 107 -3.17 9.74 15.47
N THR A 108 -1.93 9.26 15.36
CA THR A 108 -0.73 10.10 15.45
C THR A 108 -0.54 11.00 14.24
N LEU A 109 -1.25 10.78 13.13
CA LEU A 109 -1.18 11.65 11.94
C LEU A 109 -1.67 13.08 12.24
N ASN A 110 -2.66 13.22 13.12
CA ASN A 110 -3.15 14.53 13.55
C ASN A 110 -2.10 15.34 14.32
N GLN A 111 -1.06 14.69 14.85
CA GLN A 111 0.04 15.35 15.56
C GLN A 111 1.15 15.83 14.61
N ILE A 112 1.13 15.38 13.35
CA ILE A 112 2.11 15.74 12.31
C ILE A 112 1.46 16.52 11.17
N GLU A 113 0.51 17.39 11.51
CA GLU A 113 -0.14 18.36 10.61
C GLU A 113 -0.95 17.73 9.45
N HIS A 114 -1.32 16.46 9.55
CA HIS A 114 -2.27 15.84 8.62
C HIS A 114 -3.67 15.82 9.21
N PHE A 115 -4.68 16.11 8.39
CA PHE A 115 -6.08 16.00 8.82
C PHE A 115 -6.60 14.60 8.51
N THR A 116 -6.78 13.77 9.54
CA THR A 116 -7.33 12.43 9.37
C THR A 116 -8.86 12.48 9.40
N VAL A 117 -9.49 12.06 8.31
CA VAL A 117 -10.95 11.87 8.26
C VAL A 117 -11.26 10.38 8.25
N CYS A 118 -11.92 9.95 9.31
CA CYS A 118 -12.52 8.64 9.45
C CYS A 118 -13.60 8.46 8.38
N LYS A 119 -13.45 7.51 7.44
CA LYS A 119 -14.58 7.15 6.56
C LYS A 119 -15.71 6.56 7.44
N GLN A 120 -16.89 7.20 7.41
CA GLN A 120 -18.13 6.71 8.05
C GLN A 120 -18.66 5.45 7.37
#